data_AF-A0A662K1T7-F1
#
_entry.id   AF-A0A662K1T7-F1
#
_cell.length_a   1.000
_cell.length_b   1.000
_cell.length_c   1.000
_cell.angle_alpha   90.00
_cell.angle_beta   90.00
_cell.angle_gamma   90.00
#
_symmetry.space_group_name_H-M   'P 1'
#
loop_
_entity.id
_entity.type
_entity.pdbx_description
1 polymer ?
#
loop_
_entity_poly.entity_id
_entity_poly.type
_entity_poly.pdbx_seq_one_letter_code
_entity_poly.pdbx_strand_id
1 'polypeptide(L)'
;MIMMLSNSEKEWIVTNGLGGYASLTLSGTNTRKYHGLLVASLRPPLKRWVIVSNMLEEIDIGGEKFRLAEYLTDFHNDFFPVFYYSVKNVD
;
A
#
# COMPACT_ATOMS: atom_id res chain seq x y z
N MET A 1 -13.07 4.72 -25.24
CA MET A 1 -13.27 3.85 -24.06
C MET A 1 -12.14 4.14 -23.09
N ILE A 2 -12.41 4.91 -22.04
CA ILE A 2 -11.41 5.19 -20.99
C ILE A 2 -11.53 4.04 -19.99
N MET A 3 -10.56 3.14 -19.95
CA MET A 3 -10.46 2.14 -18.88
C MET A 3 -10.06 2.85 -17.60
N MET A 4 -10.97 2.91 -16.62
CA MET A 4 -10.56 3.20 -15.24
C MET A 4 -9.82 1.96 -14.72
N LEU A 5 -8.53 2.12 -14.43
CA LEU A 5 -7.74 1.08 -13.78
C LEU A 5 -8.29 0.83 -12.37
N SER A 6 -8.38 -0.45 -12.00
CA SER A 6 -8.72 -0.85 -10.64
C SER A 6 -7.61 -0.43 -9.66
N ASN A 7 -7.94 -0.27 -8.38
CA ASN A 7 -6.94 0.04 -7.35
C ASN A 7 -5.83 -1.02 -7.23
N SER A 8 -6.11 -2.24 -7.70
CA SER A 8 -5.15 -3.35 -7.75
C SER A 8 -4.14 -3.24 -8.91
N GLU A 9 -4.39 -2.37 -9.89
CA GLU A 9 -3.49 -2.12 -11.03
C GLU A 9 -2.67 -0.84 -10.86
N LYS A 10 -3.06 0.03 -9.93
CA LYS A 10 -2.30 1.24 -9.57
C LYS A 10 -1.28 0.90 -8.48
N GLU A 11 -0.06 1.37 -8.65
CA GLU A 11 1.07 1.06 -7.75
C GLU A 11 1.65 2.35 -7.16
N TRP A 12 2.24 2.23 -5.97
CA TRP A 12 2.98 3.32 -5.32
C TRP A 12 4.33 2.83 -4.80
N ILE A 13 5.27 3.75 -4.66
CA ILE A 13 6.59 3.48 -4.09
C ILE A 13 7.11 4.74 -3.39
N VAL A 14 7.69 4.55 -2.20
CA VAL A 14 8.43 5.58 -1.46
C VAL A 14 9.80 5.02 -1.10
N THR A 15 10.85 5.75 -1.47
CA THR A 15 12.25 5.38 -1.25
C THR A 15 12.86 6.20 -0.12
N ASN A 16 13.78 5.61 0.64
CA ASN A 16 14.55 6.31 1.67
C ASN A 16 15.86 6.91 1.16
N GLY A 17 16.16 6.82 -0.15
CA GLY A 17 17.40 7.31 -0.75
C GLY A 17 18.67 6.49 -0.45
N LEU A 18 18.61 5.54 0.47
CA LEU A 18 19.73 4.65 0.86
C LEU A 18 19.62 3.25 0.24
N GLY A 19 18.67 3.07 -0.69
CA GLY A 19 18.40 1.82 -1.38
C GLY A 19 17.30 0.96 -0.76
N GLY A 20 16.66 1.44 0.32
CA GLY A 20 15.44 0.86 0.87
C GLY A 20 14.18 1.59 0.40
N TYR A 21 13.04 0.91 0.42
CA TYR A 21 11.76 1.46 -0.01
C TYR A 21 10.56 0.70 0.57
N ALA A 22 9.39 1.31 0.45
CA ALA A 22 8.07 0.69 0.61
C ALA A 22 7.31 0.81 -0.72
N SER A 23 6.63 -0.26 -1.15
CA SER A 23 5.86 -0.28 -2.40
C SER A 23 4.81 -1.38 -2.39
N LEU A 24 3.59 -1.05 -2.83
CA LEU A 24 2.46 -1.97 -3.02
C LEU A 24 1.56 -1.45 -4.16
N THR A 25 0.50 -2.19 -4.46
CA THR A 25 -0.67 -1.60 -5.14
C THR A 25 -1.43 -0.66 -4.21
N LEU A 26 -2.32 0.18 -4.75
CA LEU A 26 -3.22 0.99 -3.92
C LEU A 26 -4.15 0.12 -3.06
N SER A 27 -4.48 -1.09 -3.51
CA SER A 27 -5.23 -2.09 -2.73
C SER A 27 -4.38 -2.82 -1.67
N GLY A 28 -3.10 -2.47 -1.49
CA GLY A 28 -2.21 -3.11 -0.51
C GLY A 28 -1.72 -4.51 -0.89
N THR A 29 -1.77 -4.89 -2.17
CA THR A 29 -1.42 -6.24 -2.65
C THR A 29 -0.04 -6.31 -3.32
N ASN A 30 0.59 -7.48 -3.23
CA ASN A 30 1.88 -7.77 -3.87
C ASN A 30 1.64 -8.44 -5.22
N THR A 31 1.51 -7.65 -6.28
CA THR A 31 1.37 -8.15 -7.67
C THR A 31 2.72 -8.27 -8.38
N ARG A 32 3.79 -7.71 -7.80
CA ARG A 32 5.16 -7.72 -8.33
C ARG A 32 6.13 -8.35 -7.33
N LYS A 33 7.20 -8.97 -7.84
CA LYS A 33 8.29 -9.58 -7.04
C LYS A 33 8.97 -8.59 -6.08
N TYR A 34 8.92 -7.30 -6.41
CA TYR A 34 9.58 -6.22 -5.67
C TYR A 34 8.64 -5.43 -4.75
N HIS A 35 7.36 -5.81 -4.63
CA HIS A 35 6.46 -5.20 -3.66
C HIS A 35 6.81 -5.64 -2.22
N GLY A 36 6.76 -4.70 -1.29
CA GLY A 36 7.10 -4.85 0.11
C GLY A 36 6.90 -3.55 0.88
N LEU A 37 6.33 -3.59 2.09
CA LEU A 37 6.22 -2.41 2.97
C LEU A 37 7.55 -2.02 3.62
N LEU A 38 8.45 -2.99 3.80
CA LEU A 38 9.81 -2.74 4.26
C LEU A 38 10.79 -3.56 3.44
N VAL A 39 11.29 -2.94 2.38
CA VAL A 39 12.39 -3.48 1.58
C VAL A 39 13.66 -2.75 1.98
N ALA A 40 14.58 -3.44 2.67
CA ALA A 40 15.81 -2.86 3.17
C ALA A 40 17.02 -3.30 2.35
N SER A 41 17.92 -2.36 2.06
CA SER A 41 19.25 -2.67 1.52
C SER A 41 20.24 -2.72 2.68
N LEU A 42 20.51 -3.92 3.20
CA LEU A 42 21.41 -4.09 4.35
C LEU A 42 22.89 -3.84 3.99
N ARG A 43 23.23 -3.84 2.68
CA ARG A 43 24.55 -3.50 2.14
C ARG A 43 24.39 -2.75 0.80
N PRO A 44 24.10 -1.43 0.82
CA PRO A 44 23.81 -0.65 -0.38
C PRO A 44 24.91 -0.74 -1.46
N PRO A 45 24.57 -0.65 -2.77
CA PRO A 45 23.23 -0.43 -3.36
C PRO A 45 22.47 -1.72 -3.74
N LEU A 46 23.09 -2.90 -3.58
CA LEU A 46 22.54 -4.22 -3.96
C LEU A 46 22.11 -5.02 -2.71
N LYS A 47 21.54 -6.22 -2.88
CA LYS A 47 21.09 -7.11 -1.77
C LYS A 47 19.95 -6.54 -0.93
N ARG A 48 18.79 -6.42 -1.57
CA ARG A 48 17.55 -6.02 -0.90
C ARG A 48 16.87 -7.22 -0.26
N TRP A 49 16.35 -7.01 0.94
CA TRP A 49 15.60 -7.97 1.71
C TRP A 49 14.20 -7.42 1.92
N VAL A 50 13.18 -8.23 1.63
CA VAL A 50 11.81 -7.94 2.04
C VAL A 50 11.70 -8.36 3.50
N ILE A 51 11.64 -7.39 4.40
CA ILE A 51 11.47 -7.62 5.85
C ILE A 51 9.98 -7.66 6.18
N VAL A 52 9.18 -6.78 5.57
CA VAL A 52 7.71 -6.78 5.66
C VAL A 52 7.12 -6.83 4.26
N SER A 53 6.39 -7.90 3.94
CA SER A 53 5.78 -8.10 2.63
C SER A 53 4.59 -7.17 2.38
N ASN A 54 3.68 -7.09 3.34
CA ASN A 54 2.44 -6.35 3.29
C ASN A 54 1.76 -6.32 4.66
N MET A 55 0.67 -5.58 4.73
CA MET A 55 -0.23 -5.52 5.87
C MET A 55 -1.66 -5.54 5.34
N LEU A 56 -2.54 -6.27 6.02
CA LEU A 56 -3.97 -6.26 5.74
C LEU A 56 -4.65 -5.46 6.85
N GLU A 57 -5.44 -4.48 6.45
CA GLU A 57 -6.11 -3.57 7.37
C GLU A 57 -7.61 -3.86 7.39
N GLU A 58 -8.14 -4.04 8.59
CA GLU A 58 -9.55 -4.31 8.86
C GLU A 58 -9.96 -3.51 10.09
N ILE A 59 -11.14 -2.89 10.04
CA ILE A 59 -11.78 -2.22 11.17
C ILE A 59 -13.07 -2.95 11.54
N ASP A 60 -13.40 -2.99 12.82
CA ASP A 60 -14.65 -3.55 13.35
C ASP A 60 -15.50 -2.42 13.92
N ILE A 61 -16.72 -2.27 13.40
CA ILE A 61 -17.69 -1.27 13.86
C ILE A 61 -19.00 -1.99 14.15
N GLY A 62 -19.38 -2.04 15.42
CA GLY A 62 -20.64 -2.67 15.83
C GLY A 62 -20.72 -4.17 15.53
N GLY A 63 -19.58 -4.87 15.42
CA GLY A 63 -19.51 -6.29 15.07
C GLY A 63 -19.47 -6.57 13.56
N GLU A 64 -19.52 -5.53 12.72
CA GLU A 64 -19.30 -5.63 11.28
C GLU A 64 -17.84 -5.29 10.94
N LYS A 65 -17.22 -6.14 10.11
CA LYS A 65 -15.81 -6.03 9.73
C LYS A 65 -15.67 -5.43 8.34
N PHE A 66 -14.83 -4.42 8.21
CA PHE A 66 -14.59 -3.69 6.98
C PHE A 66 -13.11 -3.74 6.62
N ARG A 67 -12.78 -4.34 5.47
CA ARG A 67 -11.41 -4.34 4.94
C ARG A 67 -11.13 -3.02 4.24
N LEU A 68 -10.23 -2.21 4.78
CA LEU A 68 -10.04 -0.83 4.32
C LEU A 68 -9.70 -0.73 2.82
N ALA A 69 -8.96 -1.71 2.28
CA ALA A 69 -8.63 -1.77 0.86
C ALA A 69 -9.85 -1.73 -0.09
N GLU A 70 -11.02 -2.18 0.37
CA GLU A 70 -12.27 -2.18 -0.41
C GLU A 70 -12.96 -0.81 -0.42
N TYR A 71 -12.54 0.10 0.46
CA TYR A 71 -13.16 1.40 0.72
C TYR A 71 -12.23 2.59 0.41
N LEU A 72 -11.15 2.37 -0.34
CA LEU A 72 -10.22 3.42 -0.73
C LEU A 72 -10.90 4.43 -1.66
N THR A 73 -10.88 5.70 -1.26
CA THR A 73 -11.47 6.82 -2.01
C THR A 73 -10.43 7.71 -2.65
N ASP A 74 -9.31 7.96 -1.95
CA ASP A 74 -8.24 8.80 -2.46
C ASP A 74 -6.88 8.34 -1.92
N PHE A 75 -5.83 8.65 -2.68
CA PHE A 75 -4.46 8.32 -2.35
C PHE A 75 -3.53 9.46 -2.76
N HIS A 76 -2.80 10.00 -1.79
CA HIS A 76 -1.82 11.06 -2.02
C HIS A 76 -0.42 10.54 -1.69
N ASN A 77 0.55 10.88 -2.52
CA ASN A 77 1.96 10.51 -2.33
C ASN A 77 2.81 11.77 -2.30
N ASP A 78 2.71 12.51 -1.20
CA ASP A 78 3.49 13.71 -0.97
C ASP A 78 4.88 13.32 -0.42
N PHE A 79 5.05 13.44 0.90
CA PHE A 79 6.27 12.97 1.58
C PHE A 79 6.15 11.51 2.05
N PHE A 80 4.93 11.10 2.39
CA PHE A 80 4.56 9.75 2.81
C PHE A 80 3.29 9.32 2.06
N PRO A 81 3.07 8.02 1.87
CA PRO A 81 1.85 7.53 1.25
C PRO A 81 0.68 7.72 2.23
N VAL A 82 -0.34 8.46 1.82
CA VAL A 82 -1.56 8.72 2.61
C VAL A 82 -2.75 8.14 1.87
N PHE A 83 -3.53 7.33 2.59
CA PHE A 83 -4.72 6.66 2.05
C PHE A 83 -5.96 7.19 2.77
N TYR A 84 -6.97 7.58 2.00
CA TYR A 84 -8.26 8.03 2.51
C TYR A 84 -9.32 6.96 2.25
N TYR A 85 -9.93 6.48 3.31
CA TYR A 85 -10.97 5.44 3.26
C TYR A 85 -12.32 6.02 3.67
N SER A 86 -13.40 5.59 3.02
CA SER A 86 -14.76 5.96 3.41
C SER A 86 -15.60 4.71 3.61
N VAL A 87 -15.88 4.41 4.87
CA VAL A 87 -16.69 3.26 5.29
C VAL A 87 -18.08 3.79 5.67
N LYS A 88 -19.14 3.14 5.18
CA LYS A 88 -20.51 3.51 5.55
C LYS A 88 -20.69 3.36 7.07
N ASN A 89 -21.42 4.28 7.70
CA ASN A 89 -21.67 4.33 9.15
C ASN A 89 -20.50 4.82 10.03
N VAL A 90 -19.52 5.52 9.45
CA VAL A 90 -18.52 6.29 10.20
C VAL A 90 -18.70 7.76 9.83
N ASP A 91 -19.36 8.52 10.70
CA ASP A 91 -19.45 9.99 10.63
C ASP A 91 -18.16 10.62 11.21
#